data_AF-A0A5B8C6J0-F1
#
_entry.id   AF-A0A5B8C6J0-F1
#
_cell.length_a   1.000
_cell.length_b   1.000
_cell.length_c   1.000
_cell.angle_alpha   90.00
_cell.angle_beta   90.00
_cell.angle_gamma   90.00
#
_symmetry.space_group_name_H-M   'P 1'
#
loop_
_entity.id
_entity.type
_entity.pdbx_description
1 polymer ?
#
loop_
_entity_poly.entity_id
_entity_poly.type
_entity_poly.pdbx_seq_one_letter_code
_entity_poly.pdbx_strand_id
1 'polypeptide(L)'
;MAEEPLTDLHLDVYDTREGPWNPEHGEIKIPDDWTFLPSGDAFVTRTVKAAGRYWLAWRPRGRNRPHRRLEGLWAPAAAIAEAQAAAAATAERRERQRERGARQRARSEDRYRTELAAAILVYLGFDAAHVDLAHQIADGAAGHAAIVGSGRVGRTRKLPLEDRAALAARAWIRHRFTDYEDRLNSLYGDDLLLDELDYRGIKHDAHSAVDAFLAEHRPPC
;
A
#
# COMPACT_ATOMS: atom_id res chain seq x y z
N MET A 1 0.61 43.50 -29.91
CA MET A 1 1.22 42.25 -29.44
C MET A 1 0.07 41.32 -29.16
N ALA A 2 -0.04 40.20 -29.87
CA ALA A 2 -1.11 39.24 -29.60
C ALA A 2 -0.86 38.67 -28.20
N GLU A 3 -1.75 38.93 -27.25
CA GLU A 3 -1.79 38.19 -25.99
C GLU A 3 -1.90 36.71 -26.35
N GLU A 4 -0.88 35.93 -26.03
CA GLU A 4 -1.00 34.48 -26.08
C GLU A 4 -2.19 34.08 -25.20
N PRO A 5 -3.15 33.30 -25.72
CA PRO A 5 -4.30 32.92 -24.94
C PRO A 5 -3.82 32.05 -23.77
N LEU A 6 -3.97 32.56 -22.55
CA LEU A 6 -3.64 31.86 -21.29
C LEU A 6 -4.27 30.45 -21.21
N THR A 7 -5.28 30.16 -22.05
CA THR A 7 -5.97 28.87 -22.14
C THR A 7 -5.10 27.72 -22.61
N ASP A 8 -3.95 28.00 -23.25
CA ASP A 8 -3.01 26.97 -23.71
C ASP A 8 -1.92 26.66 -22.67
N LEU A 9 -1.90 27.42 -21.57
CA LEU A 9 -0.99 27.22 -20.44
C LEU A 9 -1.66 26.37 -19.35
N HIS A 10 -0.86 25.59 -18.63
CA HIS A 10 -1.29 24.89 -17.41
C HIS A 10 -1.12 25.80 -16.20
N LEU A 11 -2.19 26.50 -15.83
CA LEU A 11 -2.16 27.46 -14.72
C LEU A 11 -2.62 26.86 -13.40
N ASP A 12 -2.01 27.31 -12.30
CA ASP A 12 -2.54 27.16 -10.94
C ASP A 12 -3.43 28.38 -10.62
N VAL A 13 -4.68 28.12 -10.26
CA VAL A 13 -5.73 29.11 -10.02
C VAL A 13 -6.16 29.05 -8.58
N TYR A 14 -6.15 30.21 -7.93
CA TYR A 14 -6.60 30.38 -6.55
C TYR A 14 -7.88 31.21 -6.56
N ASP A 15 -8.91 30.73 -5.87
CA ASP A 15 -10.15 31.48 -5.71
C ASP A 15 -9.95 32.51 -4.58
N THR A 16 -9.95 33.79 -4.93
CA THR A 16 -9.80 34.92 -4.00
C THR A 16 -11.10 35.72 -3.90
N ARG A 17 -11.18 36.68 -2.98
CA ARG A 17 -12.38 37.53 -2.85
C ARG A 17 -12.64 38.40 -4.08
N GLU A 18 -11.59 38.70 -4.85
CA GLU A 18 -11.62 39.58 -6.03
C GLU A 18 -11.83 38.77 -7.31
N GLY A 19 -11.72 37.43 -7.23
CA GLY A 19 -11.92 36.52 -8.33
C GLY A 19 -10.78 35.51 -8.49
N PRO A 20 -10.76 34.77 -9.61
CA PRO A 20 -9.69 33.82 -9.93
C PRO A 20 -8.34 34.53 -10.10
N TRP A 21 -7.32 34.03 -9.41
CA TRP A 21 -5.98 34.65 -9.40
C TRP A 21 -4.88 33.60 -9.63
N ASN A 22 -3.81 34.00 -10.31
CA ASN A 22 -2.61 33.21 -10.56
C ASN A 22 -1.34 33.98 -10.12
N PRO A 23 -0.33 33.31 -9.54
CA PRO A 23 0.89 33.97 -9.07
C PRO A 23 1.72 34.71 -10.12
N GLU A 24 1.71 34.23 -11.36
CA GLU A 24 2.53 34.77 -12.45
C GLU A 24 1.75 35.79 -13.29
N HIS A 25 0.43 35.63 -13.39
CA HIS A 25 -0.43 36.43 -14.26
C HIS A 25 -1.38 37.38 -13.53
N GLY A 26 -1.43 37.34 -12.19
CA GLY A 26 -2.33 38.18 -11.40
C GLY A 26 -3.79 37.73 -11.49
N GLU A 27 -4.72 38.67 -11.56
CA GLU A 27 -6.13 38.36 -11.80
C GLU A 27 -6.31 37.76 -13.20
N ILE A 28 -6.96 36.61 -13.25
CA ILE A 28 -7.24 35.92 -14.51
C ILE A 28 -8.75 35.76 -14.69
N LYS A 29 -9.21 35.85 -15.93
CA LYS A 29 -10.60 35.56 -16.29
C LYS A 29 -10.71 34.11 -16.76
N ILE A 30 -11.59 33.34 -16.13
CA ILE A 30 -11.96 32.00 -16.61
C ILE A 30 -12.73 32.16 -17.92
N PRO A 31 -12.38 31.45 -19.00
CA PRO A 31 -13.13 31.49 -20.25
C PRO A 31 -14.60 31.09 -20.06
N ASP A 32 -15.50 31.73 -20.79
CA ASP A 32 -16.95 31.52 -20.62
C ASP A 32 -17.39 30.09 -20.99
N ASP A 33 -16.63 29.39 -21.83
CA ASP A 33 -16.87 28.00 -22.22
C ASP A 33 -16.25 26.97 -21.25
N TRP A 34 -15.61 27.42 -20.17
CA TRP A 34 -14.98 26.55 -19.17
C TRP A 34 -15.89 26.35 -17.97
N THR A 35 -15.81 25.15 -17.38
CA THR A 35 -16.54 24.83 -16.15
C THR A 35 -15.63 24.15 -15.15
N PHE A 36 -16.04 24.21 -13.88
CA PHE A 36 -15.29 23.63 -12.77
C PHE A 36 -15.59 22.15 -12.64
N LEU A 37 -14.55 21.32 -12.72
CA LEU A 37 -14.61 19.90 -12.37
C LEU A 37 -14.03 19.70 -10.96
N PRO A 38 -14.85 19.32 -9.96
CA PRO A 38 -14.34 19.01 -8.63
C PRO A 38 -13.43 17.78 -8.64
N SER A 39 -12.45 17.78 -7.74
CA SER A 39 -11.61 16.61 -7.47
C SER A 39 -12.44 15.44 -6.92
N GLY A 40 -12.14 14.22 -7.38
CA GLY A 40 -12.77 12.99 -6.86
C GLY A 40 -12.86 11.87 -7.90
N ASP A 41 -13.39 12.15 -9.09
CA ASP A 41 -13.41 11.17 -10.18
C ASP A 41 -12.06 11.16 -10.91
N ALA A 42 -11.23 10.20 -10.55
CA ALA A 42 -9.90 10.04 -11.14
C ALA A 42 -9.94 9.70 -12.63
N PHE A 43 -10.99 9.04 -13.13
CA PHE A 43 -11.12 8.73 -14.56
C PHE A 43 -11.42 10.01 -15.34
N VAL A 44 -12.45 10.75 -14.93
CA VAL A 44 -12.84 12.02 -15.59
C VAL A 44 -11.69 13.02 -15.53
N THR A 45 -11.06 13.18 -14.36
CA THR A 45 -9.92 14.09 -14.17
C THR A 45 -8.74 13.73 -15.08
N ARG A 46 -8.38 12.44 -15.20
CA ARG A 46 -7.29 11.99 -16.09
C ARG A 46 -7.62 12.19 -17.56
N THR A 47 -8.86 11.93 -17.97
CA THR A 47 -9.31 12.11 -19.35
C THR A 47 -9.28 13.58 -19.75
N VAL A 48 -9.77 14.48 -18.89
CA VAL A 48 -9.72 15.93 -19.14
C VAL A 48 -8.27 16.43 -19.20
N LYS A 49 -7.39 15.95 -18.30
CA LYS A 49 -5.96 16.29 -18.36
C LYS A 49 -5.28 15.79 -19.65
N ALA A 50 -5.66 14.62 -20.15
CA ALA A 50 -5.15 14.09 -21.42
C ALA A 50 -5.61 14.90 -22.64
N ALA A 51 -6.76 15.60 -22.55
CA ALA A 51 -7.21 16.53 -23.59
C ALA A 51 -6.39 17.83 -23.64
N GLY A 52 -5.52 18.08 -22.66
CA GLY A 52 -4.44 19.08 -22.73
C GLY A 52 -4.79 20.49 -22.24
N ARG A 53 -6.05 20.93 -22.30
CA ARG A 53 -6.46 22.29 -21.90
C ARG A 53 -7.18 22.28 -20.55
N TYR A 54 -6.46 22.66 -19.49
CA TYR A 54 -7.01 22.77 -18.14
C TYR A 54 -6.17 23.68 -17.25
N TRP A 55 -6.81 24.24 -16.22
CA TRP A 55 -6.15 24.95 -15.12
C TRP A 55 -6.48 24.26 -13.79
N LEU A 56 -5.52 24.15 -12.87
CA LEU A 56 -5.71 23.52 -11.57
C LEU A 56 -6.27 24.52 -10.57
N ALA A 57 -7.34 24.14 -9.87
CA ALA A 57 -7.93 25.00 -8.84
C ALA A 57 -7.43 24.59 -7.45
N TRP A 58 -6.82 25.54 -6.73
CA TRP A 58 -6.21 25.33 -5.43
C TRP A 58 -6.88 26.17 -4.35
N ARG A 59 -7.16 25.52 -3.21
CA ARG A 59 -7.44 26.21 -1.96
C ARG A 59 -6.12 26.60 -1.30
N PRO A 60 -5.89 27.90 -1.00
CA PRO A 60 -4.67 28.33 -0.34
C PRO A 60 -4.55 27.77 1.08
N ARG A 61 -3.32 27.80 1.61
CA ARG A 61 -3.02 27.42 3.00
C ARG A 61 -3.80 28.31 3.96
N GLY A 62 -4.41 27.71 4.98
CA GLY A 62 -5.13 28.45 6.03
C GLY A 62 -4.38 28.44 7.37
N ARG A 63 -4.82 29.26 8.33
CA ARG A 63 -4.25 29.30 9.69
C ARG A 63 -4.21 27.91 10.37
N ASN A 64 -5.25 27.09 10.13
CA ASN A 64 -5.39 25.75 10.70
C ASN A 64 -5.13 24.61 9.69
N ARG A 65 -4.65 24.93 8.48
CA ARG A 65 -4.39 23.93 7.42
C ARG A 65 -3.05 24.24 6.76
N PRO A 66 -1.97 23.52 7.12
CA PRO A 66 -0.61 23.86 6.73
C PRO A 66 -0.25 23.52 5.27
N HIS A 67 -1.16 22.90 4.52
CA HIS A 67 -0.94 22.56 3.11
C HIS A 67 -2.05 23.13 2.24
N ARG A 68 -1.69 23.56 1.01
CA ARG A 68 -2.68 23.87 -0.04
C ARG A 68 -3.40 22.59 -0.44
N ARG A 69 -4.68 22.70 -0.80
CA ARG A 69 -5.50 21.55 -1.21
C ARG A 69 -5.96 21.76 -2.64
N LEU A 70 -5.74 20.77 -3.50
CA LEU A 70 -6.32 20.75 -4.83
C LEU A 70 -7.83 20.57 -4.68
N GLU A 71 -8.61 21.51 -5.20
CA GLU A 71 -10.07 21.44 -5.18
C GLU A 71 -10.63 20.74 -6.40
N GLY A 72 -9.96 20.92 -7.55
CA GLY A 72 -10.44 20.46 -8.83
C GLY A 72 -9.62 21.08 -9.97
N LEU A 73 -10.25 21.22 -11.12
CA LEU A 73 -9.69 21.88 -12.28
C LEU A 73 -10.77 22.64 -13.04
N TRP A 74 -10.37 23.68 -13.75
CA TRP A 74 -11.16 24.35 -14.78
C TRP A 74 -10.74 23.80 -16.14
N ALA A 75 -11.70 23.49 -17.00
CA ALA A 75 -11.46 23.01 -18.34
C ALA A 75 -12.67 23.30 -19.24
N PRO A 76 -12.54 23.22 -20.58
CA PRO A 76 -13.66 23.37 -21.49
C PRO A 76 -14.83 22.45 -21.10
N ALA A 77 -16.04 23.00 -21.05
CA ALA A 77 -17.24 22.27 -20.64
C ALA A 77 -17.50 21.04 -21.52
N ALA A 78 -17.21 21.15 -22.83
CA ALA A 78 -17.28 20.03 -23.77
C ALA A 78 -16.35 18.87 -23.37
N ALA A 79 -15.10 19.17 -23.00
CA ALA A 79 -14.13 18.15 -22.62
C ALA A 79 -14.54 17.42 -21.32
N ILE A 80 -15.11 18.16 -20.35
CA ILE A 80 -15.65 17.56 -19.11
C ILE A 80 -16.87 16.68 -19.43
N ALA A 81 -17.80 17.16 -20.25
CA ALA A 81 -19.00 16.40 -20.62
C ALA A 81 -18.66 15.11 -21.36
N GLU A 82 -17.73 15.15 -22.33
CA GLU A 82 -17.24 13.97 -23.05
C GLU A 82 -16.58 12.97 -22.10
N ALA A 83 -15.73 13.45 -21.18
CA ALA A 83 -15.08 12.60 -20.18
C ALA A 83 -16.09 11.94 -19.23
N GLN A 84 -17.13 12.66 -18.80
CA GLN A 84 -18.21 12.13 -17.97
C GLN A 84 -19.07 11.10 -18.73
N ALA A 85 -19.41 11.37 -20.00
CA ALA A 85 -20.14 10.42 -20.84
C ALA A 85 -19.35 9.13 -21.07
N ALA A 86 -18.04 9.23 -21.35
CA ALA A 86 -17.15 8.08 -21.45
C ALA A 86 -17.03 7.31 -20.13
N ALA A 87 -17.01 8.01 -19.00
CA ALA A 87 -17.00 7.40 -17.67
C ALA A 87 -18.28 6.58 -17.46
N ALA A 88 -19.45 7.15 -17.74
CA ALA A 88 -20.74 6.47 -17.62
C ALA A 88 -20.83 5.24 -18.53
N ALA A 89 -20.48 5.38 -19.82
CA ALA A 89 -20.52 4.30 -20.79
C ALA A 89 -19.62 3.10 -20.42
N THR A 90 -18.53 3.33 -19.70
CA THR A 90 -17.58 2.28 -19.30
C THR A 90 -17.74 1.81 -17.86
N ALA A 91 -18.68 2.37 -17.09
CA ALA A 91 -18.82 2.12 -15.66
C ALA A 91 -19.01 0.63 -15.34
N GLU A 92 -19.98 -0.03 -15.98
CA GLU A 92 -20.25 -1.45 -15.78
C GLU A 92 -19.07 -2.34 -16.17
N ARG A 93 -18.43 -2.05 -17.31
CA ARG A 93 -17.26 -2.81 -17.76
C ARG A 93 -16.11 -2.68 -16.77
N ARG A 94 -15.87 -1.48 -16.24
CA ARG A 94 -14.83 -1.21 -15.23
C ARG A 94 -15.14 -1.93 -13.92
N GLU A 95 -16.40 -1.95 -13.48
CA GLU A 95 -16.81 -2.70 -12.28
C GLU A 95 -16.60 -4.21 -12.46
N ARG A 96 -17.12 -4.79 -13.55
CA ARG A 96 -16.92 -6.21 -13.86
C ARG A 96 -15.43 -6.58 -13.93
N GLN A 97 -14.59 -5.69 -14.45
CA GLN A 97 -13.14 -5.89 -14.50
C GLN A 97 -12.49 -5.80 -13.11
N ARG A 98 -12.92 -4.87 -12.24
CA ARG A 98 -12.47 -4.79 -10.84
C ARG A 98 -12.82 -6.07 -10.08
N GLU A 99 -14.05 -6.55 -10.18
CA GLU A 99 -14.51 -7.78 -9.55
C GLU A 99 -13.72 -9.00 -10.03
N ARG A 100 -13.56 -9.15 -11.36
CA ARG A 100 -12.76 -10.23 -11.94
C ARG A 100 -11.31 -10.17 -11.45
N GLY A 101 -10.72 -8.98 -11.44
CA GLY A 101 -9.36 -8.77 -10.93
C GLY A 101 -9.24 -9.08 -9.43
N ALA A 102 -10.22 -8.72 -8.62
CA ALA A 102 -10.26 -9.06 -7.20
C ALA A 102 -10.34 -10.59 -6.98
N ARG A 103 -11.20 -11.28 -7.73
CA ARG A 103 -11.31 -12.75 -7.70
C ARG A 103 -10.01 -13.44 -8.12
N GLN A 104 -9.35 -12.94 -9.17
CA GLN A 104 -8.07 -13.47 -9.64
C GLN A 104 -6.95 -13.27 -8.60
N ARG A 105 -6.91 -12.10 -7.94
CA ARG A 105 -5.97 -11.85 -6.85
C ARG A 105 -6.21 -12.78 -5.67
N ALA A 106 -7.45 -12.94 -5.23
CA ALA A 106 -7.80 -13.85 -4.14
C ALA A 106 -7.36 -15.29 -4.43
N ARG A 107 -7.61 -15.79 -5.65
CA ARG A 107 -7.13 -17.11 -6.10
C ARG A 107 -5.61 -17.23 -6.12
N SER A 108 -4.92 -16.16 -6.52
CA SER A 108 -3.46 -16.15 -6.56
C SER A 108 -2.84 -16.12 -5.16
N GLU A 109 -3.47 -15.39 -4.23
CA GLU A 109 -3.07 -15.34 -2.82
C GLU A 109 -3.30 -16.67 -2.12
N ASP A 110 -4.44 -17.33 -2.38
CA ASP A 110 -4.74 -18.66 -1.84
C ASP A 110 -3.74 -19.70 -2.34
N ARG A 111 -3.48 -19.75 -3.66
CA ARG A 111 -2.45 -20.61 -4.24
C ARG A 111 -1.07 -20.34 -3.64
N TYR A 112 -0.69 -19.06 -3.52
CA TYR A 112 0.58 -18.68 -2.91
C TYR A 112 0.69 -19.17 -1.46
N ARG A 113 -0.39 -19.05 -0.67
CA ARG A 113 -0.45 -19.53 0.71
C ARG A 113 -0.23 -21.04 0.76
N THR A 114 -0.89 -21.81 -0.11
CA THR A 114 -0.70 -23.26 -0.19
C THR A 114 0.73 -23.64 -0.57
N GLU A 115 1.29 -23.00 -1.61
CA GLU A 115 2.67 -23.24 -2.05
C GLU A 115 3.69 -22.90 -0.95
N LEU A 116 3.49 -21.80 -0.23
CA LEU A 116 4.35 -21.39 0.87
C LEU A 116 4.23 -22.33 2.07
N ALA A 117 3.02 -22.76 2.44
CA ALA A 117 2.81 -23.73 3.52
C ALA A 117 3.53 -25.05 3.22
N ALA A 118 3.41 -25.57 1.98
CA ALA A 118 4.12 -26.77 1.55
C ALA A 118 5.64 -26.60 1.63
N ALA A 119 6.18 -25.48 1.16
CA ALA A 119 7.61 -25.19 1.27
C ALA A 119 8.08 -25.05 2.73
N ILE A 120 7.23 -24.53 3.63
CA ILE A 120 7.52 -24.47 5.06
C ILE A 120 7.59 -25.87 5.66
N LEU A 121 6.67 -26.78 5.33
CA LEU A 121 6.72 -28.17 5.81
C LEU A 121 8.04 -28.85 5.41
N VAL A 122 8.46 -28.66 4.15
CA VAL A 122 9.76 -29.17 3.66
C VAL A 122 10.92 -28.56 4.44
N TYR A 123 10.90 -27.24 4.70
CA TYR A 123 11.93 -26.56 5.49
C TYR A 123 11.98 -27.05 6.94
N LEU A 124 10.81 -27.25 7.58
CA LEU A 124 10.75 -27.71 8.97
C LEU A 124 11.38 -29.09 9.10
N GLY A 125 11.03 -30.03 8.21
CA GLY A 125 11.62 -31.37 8.19
C GLY A 125 11.48 -32.12 9.52
N PHE A 126 10.35 -31.91 10.20
CA PHE A 126 10.09 -32.48 11.52
C PHE A 126 9.90 -34.00 11.46
N ASP A 127 10.19 -34.66 12.57
CA ASP A 127 9.91 -36.08 12.75
C ASP A 127 8.40 -36.38 12.61
N ALA A 128 8.06 -37.61 12.23
CA ALA A 128 6.68 -38.06 12.07
C ALA A 128 5.84 -37.87 13.36
N ALA A 129 6.47 -37.93 14.54
CA ALA A 129 5.82 -37.66 15.82
C ALA A 129 5.34 -36.20 15.96
N HIS A 130 5.87 -35.27 15.17
CA HIS A 130 5.58 -33.83 15.23
C HIS A 130 4.87 -33.29 13.97
N VAL A 131 4.25 -34.18 13.17
CA VAL A 131 3.57 -33.81 11.92
C VAL A 131 2.47 -32.77 12.13
N ASP A 132 1.65 -32.92 13.17
CA ASP A 132 0.55 -32.00 13.47
C ASP A 132 1.07 -30.60 13.82
N LEU A 133 2.16 -30.53 14.59
CA LEU A 133 2.82 -29.27 14.93
C LEU A 133 3.44 -28.60 13.71
N ALA A 134 4.05 -29.38 12.81
CA ALA A 134 4.60 -28.87 11.56
C ALA A 134 3.50 -28.23 10.69
N HIS A 135 2.33 -28.87 10.58
CA HIS A 135 1.17 -28.32 9.88
C HIS A 135 0.64 -27.05 10.55
N GLN A 136 0.52 -27.03 11.88
CA GLN A 136 0.10 -25.83 12.62
C GLN A 136 1.04 -24.64 12.36
N ILE A 137 2.35 -24.86 12.37
CA ILE A 137 3.35 -23.83 12.09
C ILE A 137 3.25 -23.39 10.64
N ALA A 138 3.18 -24.31 9.68
CA ALA A 138 3.12 -24.01 8.26
C ALA A 138 1.88 -23.18 7.89
N ASP A 139 0.70 -23.57 8.36
CA ASP A 139 -0.56 -22.89 8.06
C ASP A 139 -0.64 -21.50 8.70
N GLY A 140 -0.15 -21.38 9.94
CA GLY A 140 -0.05 -20.12 10.66
C GLY A 140 0.93 -19.14 10.00
N ALA A 141 2.15 -19.60 9.74
CA ALA A 141 3.19 -18.81 9.11
C ALA A 141 2.80 -18.37 7.68
N ALA A 142 2.27 -19.28 6.87
CA ALA A 142 1.82 -18.96 5.51
C ALA A 142 0.61 -18.02 5.52
N GLY A 143 -0.34 -18.21 6.45
CA GLY A 143 -1.47 -17.31 6.65
C GLY A 143 -1.03 -15.90 7.01
N HIS A 144 -0.08 -15.75 7.94
CA HIS A 144 0.45 -14.45 8.34
C HIS A 144 1.26 -13.79 7.20
N ALA A 145 2.07 -14.55 6.48
CA ALA A 145 2.84 -14.06 5.34
C ALA A 145 1.96 -13.59 4.17
N ALA A 146 0.71 -14.07 4.06
CA ALA A 146 -0.23 -13.64 3.04
C ALA A 146 -0.83 -12.24 3.32
N ILE A 147 -0.86 -11.78 4.58
CA ILE A 147 -1.39 -10.47 4.99
C ILE A 147 -0.55 -9.33 4.39
N VAL A 148 -1.21 -8.31 3.85
CA VAL A 148 -0.52 -7.11 3.34
C VAL A 148 0.15 -6.39 4.50
N GLY A 149 1.47 -6.24 4.43
CA GLY A 149 2.24 -5.49 5.43
C GLY A 149 2.65 -6.31 6.66
N SER A 150 2.54 -7.65 6.66
CA SER A 150 3.06 -8.52 7.73
C SER A 150 4.60 -8.53 7.87
N GLY A 151 5.30 -7.66 7.15
CA GLY A 151 6.75 -7.51 7.18
C GLY A 151 7.41 -7.81 5.84
N ARG A 152 8.71 -8.12 5.88
CA ARG A 152 9.59 -8.24 4.69
C ARG A 152 9.51 -9.60 3.97
N VAL A 153 8.82 -10.60 4.52
CA VAL A 153 8.93 -11.99 4.06
C VAL A 153 7.87 -12.35 3.01
N GLY A 154 6.65 -11.81 3.14
CA GLY A 154 5.48 -12.32 2.43
C GLY A 154 5.47 -12.19 0.90
N ARG A 155 5.93 -11.08 0.30
CA ARG A 155 5.78 -10.80 -1.15
C ARG A 155 7.04 -10.30 -1.85
N THR A 156 8.19 -10.45 -1.20
CA THR A 156 9.47 -9.97 -1.75
C THR A 156 9.89 -10.86 -2.91
N ARG A 157 9.71 -10.37 -4.15
CA ARG A 157 10.05 -11.09 -5.41
C ARG A 157 11.54 -11.43 -5.59
N LYS A 158 12.42 -10.89 -4.74
CA LYS A 158 13.88 -11.06 -4.85
C LYS A 158 14.37 -12.41 -4.30
N LEU A 159 13.58 -13.06 -3.46
CA LEU A 159 14.01 -14.25 -2.73
C LEU A 159 13.30 -15.50 -3.28
N PRO A 160 13.97 -16.65 -3.46
CA PRO A 160 13.34 -17.93 -3.79
C PRO A 160 12.23 -18.33 -2.81
N LEU A 161 11.36 -19.27 -3.20
CA LEU A 161 10.21 -19.67 -2.36
C LEU A 161 10.68 -20.34 -1.05
N GLU A 162 11.73 -21.14 -1.14
CA GLU A 162 12.32 -21.94 -0.09
C GLU A 162 12.92 -21.05 1.00
N ASP A 163 13.66 -20.02 0.59
CA ASP A 163 14.24 -19.03 1.48
C ASP A 163 13.14 -18.18 2.16
N ARG A 164 12.06 -17.84 1.45
CA ARG A 164 10.89 -17.18 2.06
C ARG A 164 10.20 -18.09 3.07
N ALA A 165 10.06 -19.37 2.76
CA ALA A 165 9.50 -20.36 3.67
C ALA A 165 10.32 -20.46 4.96
N ALA A 166 11.64 -20.56 4.85
CA ALA A 166 12.54 -20.57 6.00
C ALA A 166 12.38 -19.31 6.88
N LEU A 167 12.37 -18.13 6.27
CA LEU A 167 12.17 -16.88 7.00
C LEU A 167 10.80 -16.80 7.68
N ALA A 168 9.74 -17.23 6.99
CA ALA A 168 8.38 -17.21 7.51
C ALA A 168 8.23 -18.17 8.70
N ALA A 169 8.74 -19.39 8.56
CA ALA A 169 8.73 -20.41 9.61
C ALA A 169 9.49 -19.93 10.86
N ARG A 170 10.74 -19.46 10.69
CA ARG A 170 11.55 -18.96 11.82
C ARG A 170 10.91 -17.76 12.49
N ALA A 171 10.32 -16.83 11.73
CA ALA A 171 9.60 -15.70 12.30
C ALA A 171 8.39 -16.16 13.11
N TRP A 172 7.58 -17.08 12.57
CA TRP A 172 6.41 -17.60 13.28
C TRP A 172 6.80 -18.34 14.57
N ILE A 173 7.80 -19.22 14.49
CA ILE A 173 8.34 -19.94 15.66
C ILE A 173 8.78 -18.93 16.72
N ARG A 174 9.58 -17.94 16.34
CA ARG A 174 10.06 -16.89 17.24
C ARG A 174 8.92 -16.19 17.98
N HIS A 175 7.85 -15.80 17.30
CA HIS A 175 6.76 -15.04 17.93
C HIS A 175 5.76 -15.90 18.70
N ARG A 176 5.73 -17.22 18.51
CA ARG A 176 4.66 -18.07 19.03
C ARG A 176 5.12 -19.23 19.89
N PHE A 177 6.37 -19.64 19.76
CA PHE A 177 6.93 -20.83 20.40
C PHE A 177 8.21 -20.54 21.18
N THR A 178 8.56 -19.25 21.34
CA THR A 178 9.63 -18.80 22.24
C THR A 178 9.13 -17.67 23.11
N ASP A 179 9.91 -17.32 24.15
CA ASP A 179 9.66 -16.21 25.07
C ASP A 179 9.88 -14.81 24.45
N TYR A 180 10.12 -14.73 23.14
CA TYR A 180 10.51 -13.48 22.47
C TYR A 180 9.45 -12.39 22.60
N GLU A 181 8.18 -12.74 22.42
CA GLU A 181 7.08 -11.77 22.50
C GLU A 181 6.92 -11.23 23.92
N ASP A 182 7.05 -12.09 24.93
CA ASP A 182 6.96 -11.69 26.35
C ASP A 182 8.14 -10.80 26.76
N ARG A 183 9.36 -11.16 26.34
CA ARG A 183 10.56 -10.35 26.56
C ARG A 183 10.49 -9.01 25.84
N LEU A 184 9.94 -8.98 24.63
CA LEU A 184 9.72 -7.74 23.88
C LEU A 184 8.68 -6.86 24.58
N ASN A 185 7.57 -7.44 25.06
CA ASN A 185 6.54 -6.71 25.79
C ASN A 185 7.04 -6.17 27.13
N SER A 186 7.91 -6.91 27.82
CA SER A 186 8.54 -6.46 29.07
C SER A 186 9.42 -5.22 28.89
N LEU A 187 9.93 -4.95 27.68
CA LEU A 187 10.70 -3.72 27.39
C LEU A 187 9.81 -2.47 27.27
N TYR A 188 8.50 -2.64 27.07
CA TYR A 188 7.55 -1.53 26.94
C TYR A 188 6.87 -1.16 28.26
N GLY A 189 7.14 -1.92 29.34
CA GLY A 189 6.68 -1.62 30.69
C GLY A 189 7.79 -0.98 31.53
N ASP A 190 7.58 0.28 31.92
CA ASP A 190 8.27 1.04 32.97
C ASP A 190 9.49 1.95 32.68
N ASP A 191 10.15 1.95 31.53
CA ASP A 191 11.21 2.98 31.29
C ASP A 191 11.36 3.37 29.82
N LEU A 192 11.36 4.68 29.53
CA LEU A 192 11.33 5.27 28.18
C LEU A 192 12.71 5.33 27.50
N LEU A 193 13.64 4.48 27.92
CA LEU A 193 14.98 4.40 27.36
C LEU A 193 15.27 2.97 26.93
N LEU A 194 14.99 2.70 25.65
CA LEU A 194 15.52 1.53 24.95
C LEU A 194 17.04 1.56 25.04
N ASP A 195 17.66 0.72 25.88
CA ASP A 195 19.06 0.38 25.67
C ASP A 195 19.13 -0.48 24.38
N GLU A 196 19.83 0.03 23.36
CA GLU A 196 20.01 -0.68 22.10
C GLU A 196 20.72 -2.04 22.31
N LEU A 197 21.43 -2.21 23.43
CA LEU A 197 22.03 -3.46 23.86
C LEU A 197 20.99 -4.51 24.28
N ASP A 198 19.92 -4.12 24.98
CA ASP A 198 18.88 -5.03 25.46
C ASP A 198 18.06 -5.62 24.31
N TYR A 199 17.69 -4.79 23.32
CA TYR A 199 16.96 -5.26 22.14
C TYR A 199 17.80 -6.25 21.29
N ARG A 200 19.10 -5.98 21.13
CA ARG A 200 20.01 -6.88 20.38
C ARG A 200 20.18 -8.21 21.10
N GLY A 201 20.30 -8.19 22.43
CA GLY A 201 20.36 -9.40 23.26
C GLY A 201 19.11 -10.26 23.12
N ILE A 202 17.92 -9.67 23.31
CA ILE A 202 16.63 -10.38 23.16
C ILE A 202 16.48 -10.98 21.76
N LYS A 203 16.89 -10.26 20.72
CA LYS A 203 16.83 -10.76 19.35
C LYS A 203 17.81 -11.91 19.09
N HIS A 204 19.01 -11.86 19.68
CA HIS A 204 20.00 -12.93 19.58
C HIS A 204 19.51 -14.20 20.28
N ASP A 205 19.04 -14.08 21.52
CA ASP A 205 18.51 -15.22 22.28
C ASP A 205 17.33 -15.88 21.57
N ALA A 206 16.46 -15.07 20.98
CA ALA A 206 15.34 -15.57 20.18
C ALA A 206 15.79 -16.33 18.93
N HIS A 207 16.95 -15.99 18.34
CA HIS A 207 17.51 -16.77 17.22
C HIS A 207 17.94 -18.17 17.70
N SER A 208 18.69 -18.21 18.80
CA SER A 208 19.16 -19.45 19.41
C SER A 208 17.98 -20.34 19.87
N ALA A 209 16.93 -19.74 20.43
CA ALA A 209 15.72 -20.45 20.84
C ALA A 209 14.98 -21.08 19.65
N VAL A 210 14.88 -20.37 18.52
CA VAL A 210 14.32 -20.93 17.28
C VAL A 210 15.16 -22.11 16.78
N ASP A 211 16.49 -22.00 16.81
CA ASP A 211 17.37 -23.08 16.34
C ASP A 211 17.29 -24.32 17.25
N ALA A 212 17.22 -24.12 18.57
CA ALA A 212 16.98 -25.18 19.53
C ALA A 212 15.62 -25.87 19.30
N PHE A 213 14.55 -25.08 19.11
CA PHE A 213 13.21 -25.59 18.80
C PHE A 213 13.22 -26.43 17.52
N LEU A 214 13.87 -25.96 16.46
CA LEU A 214 13.98 -26.71 15.20
C LEU A 214 14.77 -28.01 15.39
N ALA A 215 15.86 -28.00 16.17
CA ALA A 215 16.68 -29.18 16.43
C ALA A 215 15.93 -30.24 17.25
N GLU A 216 15.15 -29.84 18.25
CA GLU A 216 14.35 -30.73 19.10
C GLU A 216 13.30 -31.52 18.31
N HIS A 217 12.70 -30.90 17.29
CA HIS A 217 11.59 -31.48 16.53
C HIS A 217 12.01 -32.18 15.23
N ARG A 218 13.28 -32.05 14.85
CA ARG A 218 13.86 -32.72 13.68
C ARG A 218 14.39 -34.11 14.05
N PRO A 219 14.43 -35.05 13.10
CA PRO A 219 15.07 -36.34 13.36
C PRO A 219 16.55 -36.12 13.74
N PRO A 220 17.09 -36.94 14.67
CA PRO A 220 18.49 -36.85 15.04
C PRO A 220 19.38 -37.12 13.81
N CYS A 221 20.33 -36.22 13.57
CA CYS A 221 21.32 -36.33 12.50
C CYS A 221 22.22 -37.56 12.65
#